data_AF-A0A9Q4PXH8-F1
#
_entry.id   AF-A0A9Q4PXH8-F1
#
_cell.length_a   1.000
_cell.length_b   1.000
_cell.length_c   1.000
_cell.angle_alpha   90.00
_cell.angle_beta   90.00
_cell.angle_gamma   90.00
#
_symmetry.space_group_name_H-M   'P 1'
#
loop_
_entity.id
_entity.type
_entity.pdbx_description
1 polymer ?
#
loop_
_entity_poly.entity_id
_entity_poly.type
_entity_poly.pdbx_seq_one_letter_code
_entity_poly.pdbx_strand_id
1 'polypeptide(L)'
;MEFTQQQYKVSYTITGGLIRSGASGEFETDNKEVIKYAASVRITMTNIYETYNEETQCDDTLESSLIFKINANSNVEAGNLTKKLRELFKLGGKLQVEADFPRYQATQKSYIVTSSEIADRWITFIDGEIKKLKPAK
;
A
#
# COMPACT_ATOMS: atom_id res chain seq x y z
N MET A 1 6.30 -19.54 2.21
CA MET A 1 4.99 -20.23 2.12
C MET A 1 4.76 -20.48 0.64
N GLU A 2 4.57 -21.73 0.23
CA GLU A 2 4.25 -22.09 -1.16
C GLU A 2 2.74 -22.37 -1.26
N PHE A 3 2.11 -21.90 -2.34
CA PHE A 3 0.71 -22.22 -2.60
C PHE A 3 0.60 -23.68 -3.07
N THR A 4 -0.21 -24.48 -2.39
CA THR A 4 -0.55 -25.83 -2.84
C THR A 4 -1.61 -25.82 -3.95
N GLN A 5 -2.43 -24.77 -4.01
CA GLN A 5 -3.40 -24.51 -5.09
C GLN A 5 -3.72 -23.02 -5.17
N GLN A 6 -3.73 -22.44 -6.36
CA GLN A 6 -4.17 -21.06 -6.61
C GLN A 6 -5.48 -21.09 -7.40
N GLN A 7 -6.58 -20.68 -6.77
CA GLN A 7 -7.93 -20.70 -7.39
C GLN A 7 -8.37 -19.35 -7.94
N TYR A 8 -7.73 -18.26 -7.53
CA TYR A 8 -8.01 -16.91 -8.04
C TYR A 8 -6.78 -16.02 -7.92
N LYS A 9 -6.88 -14.83 -8.52
CA LYS A 9 -5.84 -13.82 -8.56
C LYS A 9 -6.47 -12.45 -8.50
N VAL A 10 -5.94 -11.57 -7.66
CA VAL A 10 -6.41 -10.17 -7.56
C VAL A 10 -5.32 -9.25 -8.06
N SER A 11 -5.68 -8.39 -9.01
CA SER A 11 -4.80 -7.38 -9.58
C SER A 11 -5.35 -6.00 -9.23
N TYR A 12 -4.48 -5.10 -8.79
CA TYR A 12 -4.81 -3.72 -8.44
C TYR A 12 -3.99 -2.78 -9.33
N THR A 13 -4.59 -1.66 -9.71
CA THR A 13 -3.88 -0.54 -10.31
C THR A 13 -3.90 0.62 -9.33
N ILE A 14 -2.75 0.92 -8.74
CA ILE A 14 -2.58 2.02 -7.79
C ILE A 14 -2.09 3.24 -8.57
N THR A 15 -2.90 4.29 -8.59
CA THR A 15 -2.63 5.53 -9.34
C THR A 15 -2.04 6.64 -8.46
N GLY A 16 -2.11 6.48 -7.14
CA GLY A 16 -1.63 7.45 -6.16
C GLY A 16 -2.10 7.08 -4.76
N GLY A 17 -1.78 7.92 -3.79
CA GLY A 17 -2.19 7.74 -2.38
C GLY A 17 -1.22 8.39 -1.39
N LEU A 18 -1.56 8.32 -0.11
CA LEU A 18 -0.71 8.78 0.97
C LEU A 18 0.38 7.73 1.24
N ILE A 19 1.63 8.05 0.89
CA ILE A 19 2.77 7.13 1.05
C ILE A 19 3.54 7.42 2.34
N ARG A 20 3.64 6.42 3.21
CA ARG A 20 4.39 6.46 4.47
C ARG A 20 5.33 5.26 4.62
N SER A 21 6.59 5.52 4.98
CA SER A 21 7.51 4.49 5.48
C SER A 21 7.28 4.24 6.98
N GLY A 22 7.24 2.98 7.39
CA GLY A 22 7.34 2.54 8.77
C GLY A 22 8.72 1.93 9.02
N ALA A 23 9.42 2.42 10.04
CA ALA A 23 10.64 1.79 10.52
C ALA A 23 10.32 0.45 11.19
N SER A 24 11.28 -0.46 11.28
CA SER A 24 11.25 -1.59 12.18
C SER A 24 11.48 -1.14 13.61
N GLY A 25 10.92 -1.86 14.57
CA GLY A 25 11.14 -1.62 15.98
C GLY A 25 10.45 -2.69 16.81
N GLU A 26 10.34 -2.42 18.09
CA GLU A 26 9.60 -3.25 19.03
C GLU A 26 8.85 -2.37 20.02
N PHE A 27 7.77 -2.89 20.56
CA PHE A 27 7.08 -2.29 21.68
C PHE A 27 6.65 -3.37 22.66
N GLU A 28 6.66 -3.03 23.94
CA GLU A 28 6.17 -3.89 25.01
C GLU A 28 4.67 -3.64 25.20
N THR A 29 3.88 -4.71 25.28
CA THR A 29 2.46 -4.63 25.61
C THR A 29 2.26 -4.49 27.12
N ASP A 30 1.04 -4.16 27.56
CA ASP A 30 0.68 -4.11 28.99
C ASP A 30 0.93 -5.46 29.71
N ASN A 31 0.94 -6.56 28.96
CA ASN A 31 1.24 -7.91 29.45
C ASN A 31 2.75 -8.26 29.45
N LYS A 32 3.62 -7.27 29.23
CA LYS A 32 5.08 -7.41 29.09
C LYS A 32 5.54 -8.23 27.89
N GLU A 33 4.68 -8.42 26.89
CA GLU A 33 5.07 -9.10 25.65
C GLU A 33 5.74 -8.12 24.70
N VAL A 34 6.94 -8.44 24.22
CA VAL A 34 7.66 -7.63 23.23
C VAL A 34 7.19 -8.01 21.82
N ILE A 35 6.45 -7.11 21.18
CA ILE A 35 6.00 -7.27 19.79
C ILE A 35 6.98 -6.55 18.86
N LYS A 36 7.66 -7.33 18.03
CA LYS A 36 8.54 -6.83 16.98
C LYS A 36 7.75 -6.55 15.70
N TYR A 37 8.03 -5.43 15.06
CA TYR A 37 7.47 -5.08 13.76
C TYR A 37 8.58 -4.79 12.75
N ALA A 38 8.39 -5.27 11.53
CA ALA A 38 9.33 -5.10 10.44
C ALA A 38 9.16 -3.75 9.74
N ALA A 39 10.23 -3.30 9.09
CA ALA A 39 10.20 -2.14 8.22
C ALA A 39 9.21 -2.36 7.06
N SER A 40 8.50 -1.32 6.67
CA SER A 40 7.50 -1.42 5.59
C SER A 40 7.21 -0.07 4.95
N VAL A 41 6.56 -0.10 3.78
CA VAL A 41 5.95 1.05 3.14
C VAL A 41 4.46 0.81 3.03
N ARG A 42 3.65 1.83 3.34
CA ARG A 42 2.20 1.81 3.18
C ARG A 42 1.79 2.89 2.20
N ILE A 43 0.91 2.53 1.28
CA ILE A 43 0.18 3.44 0.41
C ILE A 43 -1.28 3.38 0.86
N THR A 44 -1.80 4.47 1.41
CA THR A 44 -3.23 4.59 1.72
C THR A 44 -3.93 5.26 0.55
N MET A 45 -4.87 4.55 -0.07
CA MET A 45 -5.70 5.05 -1.14
C MET A 45 -7.13 5.17 -0.64
N THR A 46 -7.81 6.26 -0.97
CA THR A 46 -9.19 6.52 -0.55
C THR A 46 -10.00 6.89 -1.78
N ASN A 47 -11.05 6.14 -2.04
CA ASN A 47 -12.08 6.54 -2.98
C ASN A 47 -13.14 7.32 -2.22
N ILE A 48 -13.60 8.41 -2.84
CA ILE A 48 -14.65 9.27 -2.32
C ILE A 48 -15.86 9.09 -3.22
N TYR A 49 -17.02 8.90 -2.61
CA TYR A 49 -18.30 8.76 -3.28
C TYR A 49 -19.29 9.75 -2.68
N GLU A 50 -20.27 10.16 -3.46
CA GLU A 50 -21.43 10.90 -2.99
C GLU A 50 -22.63 9.96 -3.05
N THR A 51 -23.41 9.91 -1.98
CA THR A 51 -24.69 9.19 -1.96
C THR A 51 -25.76 10.12 -1.42
N TYR A 52 -26.91 10.15 -2.09
CA TYR A 52 -28.04 10.90 -1.58
C TYR A 52 -28.59 10.22 -0.33
N ASN A 53 -28.77 10.97 0.75
CA ASN A 53 -29.40 10.52 1.98
C ASN A 53 -30.82 11.08 2.05
N GLU A 54 -31.80 10.19 1.96
CA GLU A 54 -33.21 10.57 1.95
C GLU A 54 -33.69 11.18 3.28
N GLU A 55 -33.08 10.82 4.40
CA GLU A 55 -33.47 11.32 5.73
C GLU A 55 -33.00 12.76 5.96
N THR A 56 -31.78 13.08 5.54
CA THR A 56 -31.19 14.43 5.68
C THR A 56 -31.41 15.31 4.45
N GLN A 57 -31.91 14.73 3.36
CA GLN A 57 -32.16 15.38 2.06
C GLN A 57 -30.93 16.05 1.45
N CYS A 58 -29.74 15.51 1.70
CA CYS A 58 -28.48 16.00 1.15
C CYS A 58 -27.59 14.87 0.64
N ASP A 59 -26.63 15.21 -0.22
CA ASP A 59 -25.60 14.28 -0.68
C ASP A 59 -24.53 14.15 0.40
N ASP A 60 -24.44 12.96 1.00
CA ASP A 60 -23.41 12.61 1.96
C ASP A 60 -22.15 12.15 1.23
N THR A 61 -21.00 12.63 1.69
CA THR A 61 -19.69 12.15 1.23
C THR A 61 -19.30 10.89 2.00
N LEU A 62 -19.04 9.80 1.28
CA LEU A 62 -18.56 8.54 1.83
C LEU A 62 -17.12 8.26 1.38
N GLU A 63 -16.34 7.68 2.28
CA GLU A 63 -14.95 7.28 2.01
C GLU A 63 -14.80 5.76 2.09
N SER A 64 -14.07 5.19 1.13
CA SER A 64 -13.61 3.80 1.19
C SER A 64 -12.09 3.75 1.03
N SER A 65 -11.40 3.33 2.10
CA SER A 65 -9.94 3.32 2.15
C SER A 65 -9.36 1.91 2.02
N LEU A 66 -8.30 1.81 1.21
CA LEU A 66 -7.48 0.62 1.00
C LEU A 66 -6.01 0.96 1.29
N ILE A 67 -5.37 0.16 2.14
CA ILE A 67 -3.95 0.29 2.48
C ILE A 67 -3.19 -0.84 1.79
N PHE A 68 -2.30 -0.47 0.87
CA PHE A 68 -1.35 -1.40 0.29
C PHE A 68 -0.04 -1.37 1.09
N LYS A 69 0.30 -2.48 1.73
CA LYS A 69 1.51 -2.63 2.56
C LYS A 69 2.57 -3.46 1.82
N ILE A 70 3.78 -2.92 1.72
CA ILE A 70 4.96 -3.60 1.19
C ILE A 70 5.97 -3.76 2.33
N ASN A 71 6.38 -4.99 2.64
CA ASN A 71 7.40 -5.25 3.64
C ASN A 71 8.79 -4.95 3.08
N ALA A 72 9.70 -4.47 3.92
CA ALA A 72 11.09 -4.19 3.58
C ALA A 72 12.02 -4.93 4.56
N ASN A 73 13.22 -5.29 4.11
CA ASN A 73 14.22 -5.97 4.95
C ASN A 73 14.95 -4.98 5.86
N SER A 74 14.93 -3.68 5.54
CA SER A 74 15.56 -2.63 6.35
C SER A 74 14.83 -1.29 6.29
N ASN A 75 15.11 -0.44 7.28
CA ASN A 75 14.61 0.94 7.32
C ASN A 75 15.07 1.76 6.11
N VAL A 76 16.33 1.55 5.67
CA VAL A 76 16.90 2.24 4.51
C VAL A 76 16.16 1.84 3.24
N GLU A 77 15.89 0.54 3.06
CA GLU A 77 15.14 0.01 1.92
C GLU A 77 13.70 0.57 1.89
N ALA A 78 13.00 0.61 3.03
CA ALA A 78 11.68 1.23 3.13
C ALA A 78 11.71 2.72 2.75
N GLY A 79 12.74 3.44 3.17
CA GLY A 79 12.95 4.85 2.80
C GLY A 79 13.18 5.03 1.30
N ASN A 80 14.01 4.17 0.69
CA ASN A 80 14.29 4.20 -0.75
C ASN A 80 13.05 3.90 -1.59
N LEU A 81 12.31 2.85 -1.24
CA LEU A 81 11.05 2.50 -1.91
C LEU A 81 10.03 3.64 -1.81
N THR A 82 9.91 4.28 -0.64
CA THR A 82 9.02 5.43 -0.45
C THR A 82 9.36 6.58 -1.39
N LYS A 83 10.65 6.90 -1.55
CA LYS A 83 11.10 7.96 -2.48
C LYS A 83 10.73 7.63 -3.93
N LYS A 84 10.98 6.39 -4.36
CA LYS A 84 10.68 5.93 -5.73
C LYS A 84 9.19 5.91 -6.04
N LEU A 85 8.36 5.42 -5.12
CA LEU A 85 6.90 5.46 -5.29
C LEU A 85 6.38 6.90 -5.44
N ARG A 86 6.91 7.84 -4.64
CA ARG A 86 6.56 9.26 -4.77
C ARG A 86 6.99 9.84 -6.12
N GLU A 87 8.18 9.48 -6.61
CA GLU A 87 8.64 9.90 -7.93
C GLU A 87 7.77 9.33 -9.05
N LEU A 88 7.46 8.03 -9.00
CA LEU A 88 6.58 7.36 -9.96
C LEU A 88 5.23 8.08 -10.11
N PHE A 89 4.53 8.30 -8.99
CA PHE A 89 3.21 8.94 -9.03
C PHE A 89 3.29 10.43 -9.40
N LYS A 90 4.36 11.14 -9.04
CA LYS A 90 4.59 12.52 -9.50
C LYS A 90 4.73 12.62 -11.02
N LEU A 91 5.27 11.57 -11.66
CA LEU A 91 5.39 11.47 -13.12
C LEU A 91 4.10 10.96 -13.80
N GLY A 92 3.00 10.78 -13.05
CA GLY A 92 1.75 10.21 -13.57
C GLY A 92 1.82 8.70 -13.81
N GLY A 93 2.87 8.02 -13.31
CA GLY A 93 3.00 6.58 -13.38
C GLY A 93 1.92 5.87 -12.57
N LYS A 94 1.66 4.61 -12.91
CA LYS A 94 0.72 3.74 -12.20
C LYS A 94 1.46 2.50 -11.74
N LEU A 95 1.11 2.01 -10.56
CA LEU A 95 1.67 0.79 -10.01
C LEU A 95 0.65 -0.35 -10.19
N GLN A 96 0.91 -1.25 -11.13
CA GLN A 96 0.13 -2.48 -11.30
C GLN A 96 0.70 -3.56 -10.40
N VAL A 97 -0.15 -4.12 -9.54
CA VAL A 97 0.27 -5.07 -8.50
C VAL A 97 -0.68 -6.25 -8.45
N GLU A 98 -0.13 -7.43 -8.17
CA GLU A 98 -0.91 -8.63 -7.89
C GLU A 98 -0.71 -8.97 -6.43
N ALA A 99 -1.80 -9.11 -5.69
CA ALA A 99 -1.73 -9.31 -4.26
C ALA A 99 -2.93 -10.10 -3.72
N ASP A 100 -2.90 -10.41 -2.43
CA ASP A 100 -3.97 -11.14 -1.76
C ASP A 100 -5.27 -10.31 -1.70
N PHE A 101 -6.37 -10.98 -1.36
CA PHE A 101 -7.67 -10.34 -1.15
C PHE A 101 -7.60 -9.32 0.01
N PRO A 102 -8.27 -8.15 -0.11
CA PRO A 102 -8.22 -7.14 0.94
C PRO A 102 -8.88 -7.67 2.22
N ARG A 103 -8.19 -7.50 3.36
CA ARG A 103 -8.74 -7.88 4.67
C ARG A 103 -9.13 -6.63 5.43
N TYR A 104 -10.36 -6.58 5.92
CA TYR A 104 -10.81 -5.46 6.74
C TYR A 104 -10.08 -5.49 8.09
N GLN A 105 -9.44 -4.38 8.44
CA GLN A 105 -8.82 -4.19 9.75
C GLN A 105 -9.59 -3.14 10.54
N ALA A 106 -10.39 -3.59 11.52
CA ALA A 106 -11.27 -2.74 12.31
C ALA A 106 -10.51 -1.61 13.06
N THR A 107 -9.30 -1.87 13.55
CA THR A 107 -8.49 -0.87 14.25
C THR A 107 -8.07 0.31 13.37
N GLN A 108 -7.98 0.11 12.05
CA GLN A 108 -7.66 1.17 11.08
C GLN A 108 -8.89 1.59 10.26
N LYS A 109 -10.06 0.98 10.52
CA LYS A 109 -11.30 1.14 9.72
C LYS A 109 -11.04 1.10 8.21
N SER A 110 -10.12 0.24 7.78
CA SER A 110 -9.59 0.21 6.41
C SER A 110 -9.36 -1.22 5.96
N TYR A 111 -9.44 -1.44 4.66
CA TYR A 111 -8.99 -2.70 4.07
C TYR A 111 -7.47 -2.68 3.91
N ILE A 112 -6.81 -3.80 4.18
CA ILE A 112 -5.37 -3.93 4.02
C ILE A 112 -5.06 -5.07 3.07
N VAL A 113 -4.19 -4.78 2.11
CA VAL A 113 -3.57 -5.75 1.22
C VAL A 113 -2.09 -5.72 1.49
N THR A 114 -1.51 -6.87 1.85
CA THR A 114 -0.06 -6.99 2.00
C THR A 114 0.50 -7.63 0.74
N SER A 115 1.49 -6.98 0.13
CA SER A 115 2.24 -7.54 -0.99
C SER A 115 2.86 -8.88 -0.62
N SER A 116 2.76 -9.86 -1.52
CA SER A 116 3.48 -11.13 -1.42
C SER A 116 4.99 -10.96 -1.65
N GLU A 117 5.39 -9.91 -2.38
CA GLU A 117 6.79 -9.56 -2.64
C GLU A 117 7.34 -8.52 -1.65
N ILE A 118 8.66 -8.53 -1.47
CA ILE A 118 9.42 -7.59 -0.63
C ILE A 118 9.93 -6.39 -1.44
N ALA A 119 10.28 -5.31 -0.73
CA ALA A 119 10.58 -4.00 -1.30
C ALA A 119 11.66 -3.97 -2.39
N ASP A 120 12.72 -4.77 -2.33
CA ASP A 120 13.79 -4.79 -3.35
C ASP A 120 13.28 -5.11 -4.77
N ARG A 121 12.37 -6.08 -4.90
CA ARG A 121 11.71 -6.37 -6.18
C ARG A 121 10.91 -5.19 -6.70
N TRP A 122 10.17 -4.53 -5.81
CA TRP A 122 9.40 -3.34 -6.13
C TRP A 122 10.29 -2.18 -6.58
N ILE A 123 11.43 -1.97 -5.93
CA ILE A 123 12.38 -0.91 -6.29
C ILE A 123 12.84 -1.08 -7.74
N THR A 124 13.22 -2.31 -8.12
CA THR A 124 13.70 -2.62 -9.48
C THR A 124 12.60 -2.42 -10.52
N PHE A 125 11.39 -2.89 -10.22
CA PHE A 125 10.22 -2.72 -11.08
C PHE A 125 9.89 -1.23 -11.30
N ILE A 126 9.81 -0.45 -10.21
CA ILE A 126 9.46 0.97 -10.25
C ILE A 126 10.50 1.78 -11.03
N ASP A 127 11.79 1.45 -10.91
CA ASP A 127 12.83 2.10 -11.69
C ASP A 127 12.65 1.88 -13.20
N GLY A 128 12.19 0.70 -13.60
CA GLY A 128 11.81 0.43 -14.99
C GLY A 128 10.66 1.31 -15.46
N GLU A 129 9.61 1.45 -14.64
CA GLU A 129 8.45 2.28 -14.95
C GLU A 129 8.81 3.78 -15.03
N ILE A 130 9.61 4.28 -14.08
CA ILE A 130 10.08 5.68 -14.10
C ILE A 130 10.91 5.97 -15.36
N LYS A 131 11.77 5.04 -15.79
CA LYS A 131 12.57 5.20 -17.01
C LYS A 131 11.71 5.33 -18.27
N LYS A 132 10.57 4.62 -18.34
CA LYS A 132 9.63 4.72 -19.47
C LYS A 132 8.91 6.07 -19.53
N LEU A 133 8.71 6.70 -18.37
CA LEU A 133 7.98 7.97 -18.23
C LEU A 133 8.86 9.20 -18.43
N LYS A 134 10.18 9.06 -18.26
CA LYS A 134 11.12 10.15 -18.53
C LYS A 134 11.39 10.22 -20.04
N PRO A 135 11.25 11.40 -20.68
CA PRO A 135 11.60 11.54 -22.08
C PRO A 135 13.09 11.18 -22.28
N ALA A 136 13.39 10.47 -23.37
CA ALA A 136 14.77 10.23 -23.78
C ALA A 136 15.45 11.59 -23.95
N LYS A 137 16.60 11.77 -23.27
CA LYS A 137 17.45 12.94 -23.47
C LYS A 137 18.12 12.88 -24.84
#